data_AF-A1ZDB8-F1
#
_entry.id   AF-A1ZDB8-F1
#
_cell.length_a   1.000
_cell.length_b   1.000
_cell.length_c   1.000
_cell.angle_alpha   90.00
_cell.angle_beta   90.00
_cell.angle_gamma   90.00
#
_symmetry.space_group_name_H-M   'P 1'
#
loop_
_entity.id
_entity.type
_entity.pdbx_description
1 polymer ?
#
loop_
_entity_poly.entity_id
_entity_poly.type
_entity_poly.pdbx_seq_one_letter_code
_entity_poly.pdbx_strand_id
1 'polypeptide(L)'
;MATLYQIIKQRCSLLRKRLFSNNTTGVNKPSGPMQSLLINASSSSPKVCFDVAINLFQITGNAFDDDDHTFFAPIIDWMTHYLSENTCPIEFHIQLDQINLSAFKGIKQLISILADYRQKVKIPLHIEWITDQEEVAEYGEQLQASFSHLPISLQVEVEV
;
A
#
# COMPACT_ATOMS: atom_id res chain seq x y z
N MET A 1 -19.36 -7.64 14.98
CA MET A 1 -18.71 -6.55 14.23
C MET A 1 -17.51 -7.15 13.53
N ALA A 2 -17.38 -7.05 12.21
CA ALA A 2 -16.15 -7.47 11.54
C ALA A 2 -15.03 -6.51 11.95
N THR A 3 -13.84 -7.03 12.29
CA THR A 3 -12.68 -6.17 12.53
C THR A 3 -12.32 -5.42 11.25
N LEU A 4 -11.71 -4.24 11.37
CA LEU A 4 -11.27 -3.44 10.22
C LEU A 4 -10.42 -4.29 9.25
N TYR A 5 -9.59 -5.17 9.80
CA TYR A 5 -8.84 -6.20 9.09
C TYR A 5 -9.70 -7.09 8.18
N GLN A 6 -10.82 -7.62 8.67
CA GLN A 6 -11.68 -8.49 7.86
C GLN A 6 -12.33 -7.73 6.70
N ILE A 7 -12.69 -6.46 6.93
CA ILE A 7 -13.23 -5.57 5.88
C ILE A 7 -12.18 -5.31 4.80
N ILE A 8 -10.94 -5.04 5.21
CA ILE A 8 -9.77 -4.85 4.33
C ILE A 8 -9.55 -6.09 3.47
N LYS A 9 -9.42 -7.28 4.08
CA LYS A 9 -9.24 -8.56 3.36
C LYS A 9 -10.39 -8.82 2.37
N GLN A 10 -11.62 -8.53 2.76
CA GLN A 10 -12.79 -8.71 1.91
C GLN A 10 -12.76 -7.78 0.68
N ARG A 11 -12.42 -6.49 0.84
CA ARG A 11 -12.29 -5.53 -0.28
C ARG A 11 -11.19 -5.94 -1.25
N CYS A 12 -10.04 -6.35 -0.71
CA CYS A 12 -8.94 -6.97 -1.44
C CYS A 12 -9.37 -8.16 -2.32
N SER A 13 -10.29 -9.00 -1.83
CA SER A 13 -10.85 -10.14 -2.56
C SER A 13 -11.83 -9.70 -3.65
N LEU A 14 -12.61 -8.64 -3.42
CA LEU A 14 -13.54 -8.08 -4.39
C LEU A 14 -12.81 -7.38 -5.56
N LEU A 15 -11.74 -6.63 -5.30
CA LEU A 15 -10.93 -6.03 -6.36
C LEU A 15 -10.34 -7.11 -7.27
N ARG A 16 -9.86 -8.21 -6.69
CA ARG A 16 -9.38 -9.37 -7.44
C ARG A 16 -10.43 -9.84 -8.46
N LYS A 17 -11.67 -10.04 -8.02
CA LYS A 17 -12.78 -10.45 -8.90
C LYS A 17 -13.05 -9.43 -10.02
N ARG A 18 -12.95 -8.12 -9.74
CA ARG A 18 -13.12 -7.06 -10.74
C ARG A 18 -12.00 -7.06 -11.79
N LEU A 19 -10.74 -7.18 -11.36
CA LEU A 19 -9.59 -7.18 -12.27
C LEU A 19 -9.59 -8.39 -13.21
N PHE A 20 -9.94 -9.58 -12.71
CA PHE A 20 -10.04 -10.77 -13.56
C PHE A 20 -11.25 -10.76 -14.50
N SER A 21 -12.26 -9.94 -14.25
CA SER A 21 -13.42 -9.81 -15.13
C SER A 21 -13.16 -8.91 -16.35
N ASN A 22 -12.10 -8.10 -16.34
CA ASN A 22 -11.92 -6.98 -17.30
C ASN A 22 -10.80 -7.17 -18.34
N ASN A 23 -10.17 -8.36 -18.45
CA ASN A 23 -9.13 -8.59 -19.45
C ASN A 23 -9.69 -9.15 -20.77
N THR A 24 -10.00 -8.25 -21.72
CA THR A 24 -10.04 -8.54 -23.17
C THR A 24 -8.95 -7.73 -23.89
N THR A 25 -8.21 -8.43 -24.74
CA THR A 25 -6.99 -8.06 -25.46
C THR A 25 -7.02 -6.75 -26.26
N GLY A 26 -5.92 -5.99 -26.24
CA GLY A 26 -5.62 -4.95 -27.24
C GLY A 26 -4.47 -4.03 -26.81
N VAL A 27 -3.29 -4.20 -27.41
CA VAL A 27 -2.14 -3.30 -27.20
C VAL A 27 -2.41 -1.98 -27.91
N ASN A 28 -2.59 -0.90 -27.15
CA ASN A 28 -2.43 0.48 -27.59
C ASN A 28 -2.07 1.37 -26.38
N LYS A 29 -1.24 2.38 -26.65
CA LYS A 29 -0.71 3.41 -25.73
C LYS A 29 -1.75 3.86 -24.67
N PRO A 30 -1.41 3.92 -23.36
CA PRO A 30 -2.38 4.26 -22.33
C PRO A 30 -2.69 5.76 -22.37
N SER A 31 -3.79 6.11 -23.02
CA SER A 31 -4.49 7.39 -22.88
C SER A 31 -5.87 7.16 -22.24
N GLY A 32 -5.93 6.23 -21.30
CA GLY A 32 -7.09 5.90 -20.46
C GLY A 32 -6.68 5.93 -18.98
N PRO A 33 -7.64 5.99 -18.05
CA PRO A 33 -7.34 6.10 -16.63
C PRO A 33 -6.42 4.97 -16.17
N MET A 34 -5.44 5.30 -15.34
CA MET A 34 -4.46 4.36 -14.82
C MET A 34 -5.14 3.13 -14.21
N GLN A 35 -4.61 1.93 -14.48
CA GLN A 35 -5.19 0.69 -13.98
C GLN A 35 -4.74 0.40 -12.53
N SER A 36 -5.63 -0.23 -11.75
CA SER A 36 -5.31 -0.69 -10.39
C SER A 36 -4.14 -1.68 -10.39
N LEU A 37 -3.28 -1.59 -9.38
CA LEU A 37 -2.15 -2.52 -9.20
C LEU A 37 -2.58 -3.69 -8.32
N LEU A 38 -2.28 -4.91 -8.79
CA LEU A 38 -2.43 -6.12 -7.99
C LEU A 38 -1.19 -6.99 -8.12
N ILE A 39 -0.50 -7.20 -7.00
CA ILE A 39 0.61 -8.16 -6.86
C ILE A 39 0.18 -9.16 -5.79
N ASN A 40 0.24 -10.46 -6.12
CA ASN A 40 -0.11 -11.51 -5.16
C ASN A 40 1.02 -11.68 -4.14
N ALA A 41 0.67 -11.94 -2.89
CA ALA A 41 1.65 -12.34 -1.88
C ALA A 41 2.35 -13.65 -2.28
N SER A 42 3.61 -13.77 -1.87
CA SER A 42 4.34 -15.03 -1.82
C SER A 42 4.56 -15.44 -0.36
N SER A 43 5.46 -16.41 -0.11
CA SER A 43 5.89 -16.74 1.26
C SER A 43 6.64 -15.58 1.95
N SER A 44 7.38 -14.78 1.17
CA SER A 44 8.32 -13.75 1.66
C SER A 44 7.94 -12.31 1.26
N SER A 45 7.08 -12.15 0.25
CA SER A 45 6.71 -10.84 -0.29
C SER A 45 5.22 -10.53 -0.13
N PRO A 46 4.87 -9.25 0.11
CA PRO A 46 3.52 -8.92 0.52
C PRO A 46 2.59 -8.89 -0.68
N LYS A 47 1.30 -9.02 -0.41
CA LYS A 47 0.28 -8.67 -1.40
C LYS A 47 0.22 -7.15 -1.52
N VAL A 48 0.14 -6.65 -2.74
CA VAL A 48 -0.05 -5.23 -3.05
C VAL A 48 -1.37 -5.08 -3.79
N CYS A 49 -2.24 -4.20 -3.31
CA CYS A 49 -3.59 -4.01 -3.84
C CYS A 49 -3.92 -2.52 -3.85
N PHE A 50 -3.73 -1.86 -4.99
CA PHE A 50 -4.01 -0.44 -5.15
C PHE A 50 -5.24 -0.23 -6.02
N ASP A 51 -6.39 -0.01 -5.39
CA ASP A 51 -7.68 0.19 -6.06
C ASP A 51 -7.89 1.68 -6.41
N VAL A 52 -7.69 2.03 -7.68
CA VAL A 52 -7.88 3.40 -8.17
C VAL A 52 -9.35 3.84 -8.17
N ALA A 53 -10.30 2.89 -8.22
CA ALA A 53 -11.72 3.22 -8.27
C ALA A 53 -12.24 3.79 -6.95
N ILE A 54 -11.59 3.42 -5.84
CA ILE A 54 -11.94 3.89 -4.49
C ILE A 54 -10.78 4.57 -3.76
N ASN A 55 -9.62 4.73 -4.42
CA ASN A 55 -8.39 5.30 -3.85
C ASN A 55 -7.95 4.62 -2.53
N LEU A 56 -8.10 3.30 -2.47
CA LEU A 56 -7.69 2.48 -1.32
C LEU A 56 -6.50 1.62 -1.70
N PHE A 57 -5.36 1.90 -1.06
CA PHE A 57 -4.08 1.28 -1.33
C PHE A 57 -3.64 0.43 -0.16
N GLN A 58 -3.26 -0.81 -0.42
CA GLN A 58 -3.00 -1.79 0.63
C GLN A 58 -1.73 -2.59 0.35
N ILE A 59 -0.91 -2.76 1.37
CA ILE A 59 0.22 -3.70 1.40
C ILE A 59 -0.01 -4.64 2.57
N THR A 60 -0.19 -5.93 2.30
CA THR A 60 -0.59 -6.91 3.32
C THR A 60 0.26 -8.19 3.31
N GLY A 61 0.68 -8.70 4.46
CA GLY A 61 1.34 -10.01 4.63
C GLY A 61 2.81 -9.91 5.04
N ASN A 62 3.66 -10.78 4.49
CA ASN A 62 5.08 -10.83 4.81
C ASN A 62 5.91 -9.91 3.90
N ALA A 63 6.93 -9.22 4.44
CA ALA A 63 7.83 -8.36 3.68
C ALA A 63 9.29 -8.56 4.11
N PHE A 64 9.85 -9.69 3.71
CA PHE A 64 11.23 -10.08 4.01
C PHE A 64 11.90 -10.76 2.82
N ASP A 65 11.60 -10.33 1.60
CA ASP A 65 12.16 -10.96 0.41
C ASP A 65 13.67 -10.74 0.31
N ASP A 66 14.38 -11.70 -0.29
CA ASP A 66 15.82 -11.59 -0.51
C ASP A 66 16.17 -10.42 -1.44
N ASP A 67 15.24 -10.03 -2.33
CA ASP A 67 15.38 -8.90 -3.25
C ASP A 67 14.22 -7.90 -3.13
N ASP A 68 14.02 -7.36 -1.92
CA ASP A 68 13.01 -6.31 -1.67
C ASP A 68 13.19 -5.08 -2.59
N HIS A 69 14.41 -4.75 -3.01
CA HIS A 69 14.65 -3.63 -3.92
C HIS A 69 13.94 -3.85 -5.26
N THR A 70 14.15 -5.01 -5.88
CA THR A 70 13.48 -5.37 -7.13
C THR A 70 11.97 -5.52 -6.94
N PHE A 71 11.52 -5.98 -5.77
CA PHE A 71 10.09 -6.07 -5.47
C PHE A 71 9.40 -4.70 -5.40
N PHE A 72 10.01 -3.72 -4.71
CA PHE A 72 9.40 -2.39 -4.53
C PHE A 72 9.54 -1.46 -5.73
N ALA A 73 10.54 -1.65 -6.60
CA ALA A 73 10.76 -0.83 -7.79
C ALA A 73 9.50 -0.62 -8.66
N PRO A 74 8.79 -1.67 -9.14
CA PRO A 74 7.59 -1.49 -9.94
C PRO A 74 6.42 -0.85 -9.17
N ILE A 75 6.37 -1.00 -7.84
CA ILE A 75 5.35 -0.40 -6.98
C ILE A 75 5.58 1.11 -6.87
N ILE A 76 6.83 1.52 -6.71
CA ILE A 76 7.27 2.91 -6.66
C ILE A 76 7.00 3.61 -7.98
N ASP A 77 7.34 2.98 -9.10
CA ASP A 77 7.08 3.52 -10.43
C ASP A 77 5.57 3.71 -10.68
N TRP A 78 4.77 2.71 -10.29
CA TRP A 78 3.31 2.81 -10.36
C TRP A 78 2.79 3.97 -9.52
N MET A 79 3.21 4.09 -8.25
CA MET A 79 2.75 5.15 -7.35
C MET A 79 3.08 6.53 -7.91
N THR A 80 4.30 6.71 -8.42
CA THR A 80 4.75 7.98 -9.01
C THR A 80 3.90 8.39 -10.20
N HIS A 81 3.57 7.44 -11.09
CA HIS A 81 2.72 7.72 -12.24
C HIS A 81 1.27 8.00 -11.82
N TYR A 82 0.71 7.21 -10.90
CA TYR A 82 -0.66 7.41 -10.40
C TYR A 82 -0.86 8.82 -9.82
N LEU A 83 0.06 9.25 -8.96
CA LEU A 83 -0.03 10.53 -8.27
C LEU A 83 0.09 11.74 -9.20
N SER A 84 0.60 11.57 -10.42
CA SER A 84 0.63 12.65 -11.41
C SER A 84 -0.77 12.98 -11.96
N GLU A 85 -1.72 12.06 -11.85
CA GLU A 85 -3.09 12.19 -12.37
C GLU A 85 -4.14 12.21 -11.24
N ASN A 86 -3.77 11.81 -10.03
CA ASN A 86 -4.70 11.71 -8.92
C ASN A 86 -5.22 13.10 -8.49
N THR A 87 -6.53 13.15 -8.23
CA THR A 87 -7.23 14.31 -7.68
C THR A 87 -8.13 13.95 -6.49
N CYS A 88 -8.09 12.70 -6.04
CA CYS A 88 -8.95 12.16 -5.00
C CYS A 88 -8.17 11.86 -3.70
N PRO A 89 -8.83 11.92 -2.53
CA PRO A 89 -8.25 11.48 -1.26
C PRO A 89 -7.71 10.05 -1.33
N ILE A 90 -6.57 9.80 -0.68
CA ILE A 90 -5.94 8.47 -0.63
C ILE A 90 -6.03 7.88 0.77
N GLU A 91 -6.50 6.64 0.85
CA GLU A 91 -6.39 5.77 2.02
C GLU A 91 -5.30 4.74 1.78
N PHE A 92 -4.25 4.73 2.60
CA PHE A 92 -3.11 3.81 2.47
C PHE A 92 -2.96 2.94 3.71
N HIS A 93 -3.11 1.63 3.57
CA HIS A 93 -3.07 0.68 4.68
C HIS A 93 -1.86 -0.24 4.53
N ILE A 94 -1.04 -0.32 5.57
CA ILE A 94 0.08 -1.24 5.69
C ILE A 94 -0.25 -2.22 6.78
N GLN A 95 -0.31 -3.50 6.45
CA GLN A 95 -0.57 -4.55 7.43
C GLN A 95 0.41 -5.71 7.24
N LEU A 96 1.42 -5.79 8.08
CA LEU A 96 2.49 -6.77 7.90
C LEU A 96 2.55 -7.74 9.06
N ASP A 97 2.79 -9.01 8.71
CA ASP A 97 2.98 -10.07 9.70
C ASP A 97 4.47 -10.16 10.08
N GLN A 98 5.36 -9.90 9.12
CA GLN A 98 6.82 -9.83 9.32
C GLN A 98 7.41 -8.81 8.35
N ILE A 99 8.43 -8.08 8.79
CA ILE A 99 9.14 -7.12 7.94
C ILE A 99 10.64 -7.11 8.26
N ASN A 100 11.47 -7.03 7.23
CA ASN A 100 12.91 -6.79 7.38
C ASN A 100 13.26 -5.30 7.13
N LEU A 101 14.50 -4.93 7.45
CA LEU A 101 14.98 -3.55 7.24
C LEU A 101 15.00 -3.12 5.76
N SER A 102 15.18 -4.05 4.83
CA SER A 102 15.25 -3.77 3.39
C SER A 102 13.87 -3.41 2.82
N ALA A 103 12.86 -4.24 3.07
CA ALA A 103 11.46 -3.94 2.81
C ALA A 103 11.00 -2.64 3.46
N PHE A 104 11.42 -2.35 4.70
CA PHE A 104 11.10 -1.09 5.35
C PHE A 104 11.64 0.13 4.61
N LYS A 105 12.82 0.02 3.97
CA LYS A 105 13.33 1.11 3.10
C LYS A 105 12.42 1.31 1.89
N GLY A 106 11.93 0.23 1.28
CA GLY A 106 10.97 0.28 0.17
C GLY A 106 9.66 0.98 0.58
N ILE A 107 9.10 0.63 1.74
CA ILE A 107 7.91 1.29 2.27
C ILE A 107 8.18 2.78 2.55
N LYS A 108 9.30 3.12 3.20
CA LYS A 108 9.66 4.53 3.44
C LYS A 108 9.78 5.32 2.15
N GLN A 109 10.30 4.72 1.07
CA GLN A 109 10.37 5.37 -0.23
C GLN A 109 8.98 5.65 -0.81
N LEU A 110 8.04 4.71 -0.70
CA LEU A 110 6.64 4.93 -1.07
C LEU A 110 5.99 6.07 -0.27
N ILE A 111 6.18 6.08 1.06
CA ILE A 111 5.63 7.13 1.92
C ILE A 111 6.26 8.49 1.61
N SER A 112 7.54 8.55 1.27
CA SER A 112 8.21 9.79 0.83
C SER A 112 7.55 10.37 -0.42
N ILE A 113 7.21 9.53 -1.40
CA ILE A 113 6.54 9.95 -2.63
C ILE A 113 5.14 10.51 -2.34
N LEU A 114 4.39 9.85 -1.45
CA LEU A 114 3.08 10.33 -0.99
C LEU A 114 3.20 11.67 -0.22
N ALA A 115 4.26 11.83 0.57
CA ALA A 115 4.53 13.07 1.30
C ALA A 115 4.73 14.24 0.34
N ASP A 116 5.58 14.06 -0.67
CA ASP A 116 5.89 15.07 -1.68
C ASP A 116 4.63 15.45 -2.50
N TYR A 117 3.82 14.45 -2.84
CA TYR A 117 2.55 14.68 -3.53
C TYR A 117 1.59 15.53 -2.68
N ARG A 118 1.41 15.17 -1.40
CA ARG A 118 0.52 15.91 -0.49
C ARG A 118 0.95 17.36 -0.32
N GLN A 119 2.25 17.62 -0.23
CA GLN A 119 2.79 18.98 -0.13
C GLN A 119 2.43 19.83 -1.37
N LYS A 120 2.43 19.23 -2.56
CA LYS A 120 2.15 19.91 -3.83
C LYS A 120 0.65 20.15 -4.06
N VAL A 121 -0.18 19.12 -3.89
CA VAL A 121 -1.58 19.14 -4.34
C VAL A 121 -2.58 19.38 -3.20
N LYS A 122 -2.13 19.27 -1.93
CA LYS A 122 -2.96 19.44 -0.72
C LYS A 122 -4.19 18.52 -0.65
N ILE A 123 -4.11 17.37 -1.31
CA ILE A 123 -5.15 16.35 -1.27
C ILE A 123 -5.07 15.57 0.04
N PRO A 124 -6.21 15.20 0.66
CA PRO A 124 -6.20 14.40 1.87
C PRO A 124 -5.53 13.04 1.62
N LEU A 125 -4.69 12.67 2.57
CA LEU A 125 -4.01 11.38 2.65
C LEU A 125 -4.26 10.89 4.06
N HIS A 126 -4.52 9.61 4.23
CA HIS A 126 -4.48 8.94 5.52
C HIS A 126 -3.66 7.66 5.34
N ILE A 127 -2.74 7.42 6.28
CA ILE A 127 -1.91 6.22 6.29
C ILE A 127 -2.21 5.49 7.60
N GLU A 128 -2.50 4.20 7.50
CA GLU A 128 -2.76 3.34 8.64
C GLU A 128 -1.76 2.19 8.63
N TRP A 129 -1.00 2.04 9.72
CA TRP A 129 -0.15 0.88 9.97
C TRP A 129 -0.84 -0.03 10.99
N ILE A 130 -1.09 -1.27 10.61
CA ILE A 130 -1.81 -2.26 11.41
C ILE A 130 -0.89 -3.46 11.63
N THR A 131 -0.76 -3.93 12.86
CA THR A 131 0.01 -5.13 13.19
C THR A 131 -0.44 -5.72 14.53
N ASP A 132 -0.27 -7.01 14.72
CA ASP A 132 -0.37 -7.69 16.01
C ASP A 132 1.01 -8.09 16.58
N GLN A 133 2.09 -7.89 15.80
CA GLN A 133 3.47 -8.18 16.19
C GLN A 133 4.17 -6.92 16.72
N GLU A 134 4.81 -7.04 17.88
CA GLU A 134 5.57 -5.95 18.54
C GLU A 134 6.76 -5.50 17.69
N GLU A 135 7.53 -6.43 17.12
CA GLU A 135 8.70 -6.12 16.30
C GLU A 135 8.32 -5.36 15.01
N VAL A 136 7.13 -5.64 14.46
CA VAL A 136 6.61 -4.92 13.29
C VAL A 136 6.06 -3.55 13.69
N ALA A 137 5.52 -3.40 14.91
CA ALA A 137 5.04 -2.13 15.43
C ALA A 137 6.19 -1.11 15.56
N GLU A 138 7.38 -1.56 15.97
CA GLU A 138 8.58 -0.69 16.03
C GLU A 138 8.87 0.00 14.68
N TYR A 139 8.67 -0.70 13.55
CA TYR A 139 8.83 -0.10 12.22
C TYR A 139 7.73 0.93 11.93
N GLY A 140 6.50 0.67 12.37
CA GLY A 140 5.39 1.63 12.28
C GLY A 140 5.67 2.92 13.07
N GLU A 141 6.19 2.79 14.29
CA GLU A 141 6.61 3.93 15.12
C GLU A 141 7.76 4.72 14.47
N GLN A 142 8.78 4.02 13.95
CA GLN A 142 9.86 4.64 13.20
C GLN A 142 9.36 5.40 11.96
N LEU A 143 8.35 4.86 11.27
CA LEU A 143 7.72 5.52 10.12
C LEU A 143 7.00 6.80 10.55
N GLN A 144 6.19 6.74 11.61
CA GLN A 144 5.52 7.92 12.19
C GLN A 144 6.52 9.00 12.59
N ALA A 145 7.61 8.62 13.27
CA ALA A 145 8.66 9.56 13.67
C ALA A 145 9.36 10.20 12.46
N SER A 146 9.66 9.42 11.42
CA SER A 146 10.30 9.89 10.18
C SER A 146 9.42 10.84 9.37
N PHE A 147 8.10 10.66 9.44
CA PHE A 147 7.12 11.40 8.66
C PHE A 147 6.07 12.09 9.56
N SER A 148 6.52 12.75 10.63
CA SER A 148 5.66 13.36 11.67
C SER A 148 4.69 14.45 11.18
N HIS A 149 4.86 14.95 9.95
CA HIS A 149 3.97 15.91 9.30
C HIS A 149 2.83 15.24 8.51
N LEU A 150 2.84 13.91 8.39
CA LEU A 150 1.80 13.11 7.73
C LEU A 150 0.81 12.54 8.76
N PRO A 151 -0.47 12.37 8.36
CA PRO A 151 -1.48 11.72 9.20
C PRO A 151 -1.33 10.20 9.15
N ILE A 152 -0.31 9.70 9.86
CA ILE A 152 -0.03 8.27 10.00
C ILE A 152 -0.60 7.80 11.34
N SER A 153 -1.48 6.81 11.32
CA SER A 153 -1.98 6.10 12.51
C SER A 153 -1.30 4.74 12.65
N LEU A 154 -1.07 4.31 13.89
CA LEU A 154 -0.54 2.99 14.24
C LEU A 154 -1.57 2.28 15.11
N GLN A 155 -1.98 1.09 14.68
CA GLN A 155 -2.89 0.21 15.41
C GLN A 155 -2.16 -1.10 15.73
N VAL A 156 -1.96 -1.34 17.02
CA VAL A 156 -1.45 -2.61 17.52
C VAL A 156 -2.63 -3.44 18.02
N GLU A 157 -3.05 -4.42 17.24
CA GLU A 157 -4.15 -5.34 17.58
C GLU A 157 -3.58 -6.50 18.39
N VAL A 158 -3.65 -6.43 19.72
CA VAL A 158 -3.24 -7.58 20.56
C VAL A 158 -4.35 -8.63 20.50
N GLU A 159 -4.08 -9.82 19.96
CA GLU A 159 -5.00 -10.96 20.08
C GLU A 159 -5.16 -11.29 21.58
N VAL A 160 -6.38 -11.13 22.11
CA VAL A 160 -6.78 -11.45 23.49
C VAL A 160 -7.41 -12.83 23.55
#